data_AF-A0A7S1TTK9-F1
#
_entry.id   AF-A0A7S1TTK9-F1
#
_cell.length_a   1.000
_cell.length_b   1.000
_cell.length_c   1.000
_cell.angle_alpha   90.00
_cell.angle_beta   90.00
_cell.angle_gamma   90.00
#
_symmetry.space_group_name_H-M   'P 1'
#
loop_
_entity.id
_entity.type
_entity.pdbx_description
1 polymer ?
#
loop_
_entity_poly.entity_id
_entity_poly.type
_entity_poly.pdbx_seq_one_letter_code
_entity_poly.pdbx_strand_id
1 'polypeptide(L)'
;KKASTYEAPARIINTASINGINPPMLETYAYSSSKAGMIMLTRHLAQRLATDDILVNCIAPGPFQSHMMAATLATLGDEIAGANPRKRIGQPEDIAGVAIFLASRASAYTT
;
A
#
# COMPACT_ATOMS: atom_id res chain seq x y z
N LYS A 1 -10.06 -21.55 -18.61
CA LYS A 1 -9.52 -22.21 -17.39
C LYS A 1 -9.44 -21.16 -16.30
N LYS A 2 -9.93 -21.43 -15.09
CA LYS A 2 -9.74 -20.53 -13.94
C LYS A 2 -8.22 -20.44 -13.68
N ALA A 3 -7.67 -19.24 -13.57
CA ALA A 3 -6.23 -19.04 -13.44
C ALA A 3 -5.72 -19.20 -11.99
N SER A 4 -6.63 -19.29 -11.02
CA SER A 4 -6.37 -19.47 -9.60
C SER A 4 -6.84 -20.85 -9.11
N THR A 5 -6.15 -21.36 -8.08
CA THR A 5 -6.57 -22.53 -7.28
C THR A 5 -6.33 -22.27 -5.80
N TYR A 6 -6.89 -23.11 -4.93
CA TYR A 6 -6.68 -23.03 -3.48
C TYR A 6 -5.18 -23.04 -3.10
N GLU A 7 -4.36 -23.88 -3.74
CA GLU A 7 -2.91 -24.00 -3.49
C GLU A 7 -2.07 -22.92 -4.21
N ALA A 8 -2.68 -22.21 -5.15
CA ALA A 8 -2.05 -21.18 -5.98
C ALA A 8 -3.07 -20.05 -6.28
N PRO A 9 -3.45 -19.26 -5.27
CA PRO A 9 -4.44 -18.22 -5.44
C PRO A 9 -3.91 -17.06 -6.29
N ALA A 10 -4.80 -16.42 -7.04
CA ALA A 10 -4.49 -15.17 -7.73
C ALA A 10 -4.41 -14.02 -6.73
N ARG A 11 -3.73 -12.94 -7.12
CA ARG A 11 -3.39 -11.86 -6.19
C ARG A 11 -3.66 -10.48 -6.77
N ILE A 12 -4.31 -9.66 -5.96
CA ILE A 12 -4.53 -8.23 -6.24
C ILE A 12 -3.82 -7.44 -5.14
N ILE A 13 -2.98 -6.49 -5.55
CA ILE A 13 -2.27 -5.59 -4.63
C ILE A 13 -2.67 -4.17 -4.98
N ASN A 14 -3.51 -3.57 -4.15
CA ASN A 14 -3.92 -2.19 -4.29
C ASN A 14 -2.88 -1.25 -3.66
N THR A 15 -2.73 -0.05 -4.24
CA THR A 15 -1.85 1.00 -3.67
C THR A 15 -2.68 2.00 -2.86
N ALA A 16 -2.65 1.85 -1.54
CA ALA A 16 -3.24 2.78 -0.57
C ALA A 16 -2.25 3.91 -0.20
N SER A 17 -2.31 4.43 1.03
CA SER A 17 -1.35 5.37 1.62
C SER A 17 -1.55 5.42 3.13
N ILE A 18 -0.50 5.77 3.89
CA ILE A 18 -0.67 6.11 5.31
C ILE A 18 -1.67 7.26 5.52
N ASN A 19 -1.82 8.15 4.52
CA ASN A 19 -2.79 9.25 4.56
C ASN A 19 -4.25 8.77 4.45
N GLY A 20 -4.48 7.50 4.08
CA GLY A 20 -5.79 6.85 4.15
C GLY A 20 -6.08 6.22 5.52
N ILE A 21 -5.10 6.19 6.42
CA ILE A 21 -5.20 5.63 7.79
C ILE A 21 -5.20 6.78 8.81
N ASN A 22 -4.27 7.72 8.66
CA ASN A 22 -4.11 8.88 9.53
C ASN A 22 -4.19 10.17 8.68
N PRO A 23 -4.88 11.22 9.15
CA PRO A 23 -4.89 12.51 8.48
C PRO A 23 -3.47 13.10 8.39
N PRO A 24 -3.01 13.55 7.21
CA PRO A 24 -1.74 14.26 7.07
C PRO A 24 -1.85 15.72 7.55
N MET A 25 -0.69 16.33 7.82
CA MET A 25 -0.59 17.78 8.09
C MET A 25 -0.94 18.64 6.88
N LEU A 26 -0.65 18.15 5.67
CA LEU A 26 -0.99 18.84 4.42
C LEU A 26 -2.47 18.61 4.10
N GLU A 27 -3.14 19.66 3.63
CA GLU A 27 -4.57 19.61 3.26
C GLU A 27 -4.79 18.82 1.96
N THR A 28 -4.83 17.49 2.05
CA THR A 28 -5.02 16.59 0.90
C THR A 28 -6.33 15.80 0.99
N TYR A 29 -7.45 16.48 1.23
CA TYR A 29 -8.76 15.87 1.51
C TYR A 29 -9.17 14.78 0.51
N ALA A 30 -9.15 15.10 -0.79
CA ALA A 30 -9.53 14.16 -1.84
C ALA A 30 -8.62 12.93 -1.88
N TYR A 31 -7.30 13.15 -1.69
CA TYR A 31 -6.32 12.06 -1.67
C TYR A 31 -6.54 11.14 -0.47
N SER A 32 -6.62 11.71 0.74
CA SER A 32 -6.85 10.95 1.98
C SER A 32 -8.14 10.14 1.92
N SER A 33 -9.24 10.76 1.48
CA SER A 33 -10.53 10.08 1.28
C SER A 33 -10.43 8.96 0.25
N SER A 34 -9.77 9.18 -0.89
CA SER A 34 -9.60 8.13 -1.91
C SER A 34 -8.78 6.94 -1.40
N LYS A 35 -7.73 7.19 -0.61
CA LYS A 35 -6.86 6.15 -0.06
C LYS A 35 -7.51 5.40 1.10
N ALA A 36 -8.32 6.07 1.92
CA ALA A 36 -9.18 5.43 2.91
C ALA A 36 -10.23 4.53 2.22
N GLY A 37 -10.86 5.03 1.16
CA GLY A 37 -11.78 4.26 0.31
C GLY A 37 -11.11 3.02 -0.29
N MET A 38 -9.87 3.14 -0.77
CA MET A 38 -9.09 2.01 -1.29
C MET A 38 -8.84 0.93 -0.24
N ILE A 39 -8.55 1.31 1.00
CA ILE A 39 -8.37 0.36 2.11
C ILE A 39 -9.67 -0.41 2.37
N MET A 40 -10.80 0.30 2.43
CA MET A 40 -12.09 -0.36 2.65
C MET A 40 -12.53 -1.21 1.46
N LEU A 41 -12.26 -0.75 0.23
CA LEU A 41 -12.50 -1.53 -0.99
C LEU A 41 -11.67 -2.83 -0.98
N THR A 42 -10.40 -2.78 -0.58
CA THR A 42 -9.57 -3.98 -0.42
C THR A 42 -10.24 -4.99 0.51
N ARG A 43 -10.76 -4.55 1.66
CA ARG A 43 -11.46 -5.44 2.61
C ARG A 43 -12.73 -6.06 2.02
N HIS A 44 -13.54 -5.25 1.31
CA HIS A 44 -14.73 -5.76 0.62
C HIS A 44 -14.39 -6.82 -0.43
N LEU A 45 -13.37 -6.56 -1.25
CA LEU A 45 -12.95 -7.48 -2.31
C LEU A 45 -12.31 -8.75 -1.74
N ALA A 46 -11.51 -8.64 -0.68
CA ALA A 46 -10.94 -9.78 0.02
C ALA A 46 -12.03 -10.75 0.49
N GLN A 47 -13.03 -10.22 1.20
CA GLN A 47 -14.16 -11.04 1.69
C GLN A 47 -14.97 -11.65 0.53
N ARG A 48 -15.20 -10.87 -0.53
CA ARG A 48 -16.03 -11.31 -1.67
C ARG A 48 -15.33 -12.36 -2.53
N LEU A 49 -14.02 -12.27 -2.71
CA LEU A 49 -13.29 -13.06 -3.71
C LEU A 49 -12.46 -14.21 -3.12
N ALA A 50 -12.40 -14.35 -1.79
CA ALA A 50 -11.64 -15.42 -1.15
C ALA A 50 -12.05 -16.82 -1.60
N THR A 51 -13.37 -17.08 -1.77
CA THR A 51 -13.88 -18.38 -2.26
C THR A 51 -13.61 -18.63 -3.75
N ASP A 52 -13.14 -17.61 -4.46
CA ASP A 52 -12.70 -17.69 -5.85
C ASP A 52 -11.18 -17.90 -5.97
N ASP A 53 -10.49 -18.15 -4.85
CA ASP A 53 -9.04 -18.27 -4.74
C ASP A 53 -8.33 -16.98 -5.20
N ILE A 54 -8.88 -15.81 -4.85
CA ILE A 54 -8.29 -14.50 -5.14
C ILE A 54 -8.05 -13.77 -3.82
N LEU A 55 -6.78 -13.51 -3.52
CA LEU A 55 -6.40 -12.75 -2.33
C LEU A 55 -6.20 -11.28 -2.70
N VAL A 56 -6.81 -10.38 -1.94
CA VAL A 56 -6.81 -8.94 -2.21
C VAL A 56 -6.20 -8.21 -1.02
N ASN A 57 -5.04 -7.61 -1.23
CA ASN A 57 -4.33 -6.85 -0.20
C ASN A 57 -4.10 -5.42 -0.68
N CYS A 58 -3.65 -4.56 0.24
CA CYS A 58 -3.12 -3.25 -0.14
C CYS A 58 -1.82 -2.97 0.59
N ILE A 59 -0.99 -2.14 -0.03
CA ILE A 59 0.17 -1.54 0.62
C ILE A 59 -0.16 -0.07 0.87
N ALA A 60 0.15 0.44 2.05
CA ALA A 60 -0.03 1.83 2.43
C ALA A 60 1.33 2.52 2.59
N PRO A 61 1.92 3.09 1.50
CA PRO A 61 3.21 3.74 1.59
C PRO A 61 3.14 5.04 2.40
N GLY A 62 4.24 5.30 3.11
CA GLY A 62 4.56 6.61 3.68
C GLY A 62 5.27 7.53 2.67
N PRO A 63 6.19 8.39 3.11
CA PRO A 63 6.99 9.23 2.21
C PRO A 63 8.06 8.41 1.49
N PHE A 64 8.07 8.48 0.16
CA PHE A 64 9.05 7.83 -0.72
C PHE A 64 9.52 8.84 -1.77
N GLN A 65 10.77 8.68 -2.22
CA GLN A 65 11.27 9.43 -3.36
C GLN A 65 10.47 9.06 -4.62
N SER A 66 9.76 10.04 -5.17
CA SER A 66 8.90 9.88 -6.36
C SER A 66 8.65 11.22 -7.04
N HIS A 67 8.16 11.20 -8.27
CA HIS A 67 7.76 12.41 -8.98
C HIS A 67 6.69 13.21 -8.22
N MET A 68 5.72 12.53 -7.59
CA MET A 68 4.69 13.16 -6.77
C MET A 68 5.27 13.90 -5.56
N MET A 69 6.32 13.34 -4.94
CA MET A 69 6.90 13.88 -3.71
C MET A 69 8.12 14.78 -3.96
N ALA A 70 8.57 14.95 -5.20
CA ALA A 70 9.81 15.66 -5.52
C ALA A 70 9.86 17.09 -4.93
N ALA A 71 8.81 17.89 -5.16
CA ALA A 71 8.74 19.26 -4.65
C ALA A 71 8.65 19.31 -3.11
N THR A 72 7.84 18.44 -2.51
CA THR A 72 7.69 18.36 -1.05
C THR A 72 9.00 17.93 -0.38
N LEU A 73 9.72 16.96 -0.95
CA LEU A 73 10.98 16.47 -0.41
C LEU A 73 12.13 17.49 -0.60
N ALA A 74 12.09 18.30 -1.66
CA ALA A 74 13.04 19.39 -1.84
C ALA A 74 12.93 20.45 -0.74
N THR A 75 11.72 20.71 -0.24
CA THR A 75 11.47 21.74 0.78
C THR A 75 11.45 21.19 2.21
N LEU A 76 10.87 20.01 2.42
CA LEU A 76 10.56 19.44 3.74
C LEU A 76 11.18 18.05 3.95
N GLY A 77 12.10 17.61 3.10
CA GLY A 77 12.65 16.26 3.12
C GLY A 77 13.28 15.88 4.46
N ASP A 78 14.10 16.77 5.03
CA ASP A 78 14.78 16.53 6.31
C ASP A 78 13.80 16.48 7.49
N GLU A 79 12.76 17.31 7.47
CA GLU A 79 11.71 17.29 8.49
C GLU A 79 10.89 15.99 8.41
N ILE A 80 10.48 15.61 7.20
CA ILE A 80 9.73 14.37 6.95
C ILE A 80 10.55 13.14 7.36
N ALA A 81 11.83 13.10 6.99
CA ALA A 81 12.74 12.06 7.42
C ALA A 81 12.93 12.08 8.94
N GLY A 82 13.09 13.25 9.55
CA GLY A 82 13.27 13.45 10.98
C GLY A 82 12.04 13.03 11.81
N ALA A 83 10.84 13.22 11.30
CA ALA A 83 9.60 12.77 11.92
C ALA A 83 9.42 11.24 11.88
N ASN A 84 10.02 10.57 10.89
CA ASN A 84 10.05 9.11 10.85
C ASN A 84 10.94 8.56 11.98
N PRO A 85 10.48 7.59 12.80
CA PRO A 85 11.31 6.96 13.84
C PRO A 85 12.62 6.34 13.31
N ARG A 86 12.64 5.92 12.04
CA ARG A 86 13.83 5.40 11.33
C ARG A 86 14.75 6.48 10.75
N LYS A 87 14.40 7.76 10.91
CA LYS A 87 15.18 8.93 10.47
C LYS A 87 15.53 8.94 8.98
N ARG A 88 14.64 8.41 8.14
CA ARG A 88 14.77 8.36 6.69
C ARG A 88 13.40 8.27 6.01
N ILE A 89 13.36 8.61 4.73
CA ILE A 89 12.24 8.26 3.84
C ILE A 89 12.42 6.85 3.26
N GLY A 90 11.35 6.32 2.66
CA GLY A 90 11.37 5.03 1.97
C GLY A 90 12.13 5.08 0.65
N GLN A 91 12.75 3.96 0.30
CA GLN A 91 13.42 3.70 -0.97
C GLN A 91 12.67 2.62 -1.77
N PRO A 92 12.81 2.55 -3.10
CA PRO A 92 12.12 1.55 -3.93
C PRO A 92 12.24 0.10 -3.42
N GLU A 93 13.38 -0.26 -2.84
CA GLU A 93 13.64 -1.60 -2.31
C GLU A 93 12.79 -1.92 -1.07
N ASP A 94 12.46 -0.91 -0.25
CA ASP A 94 11.60 -1.09 0.94
C ASP A 94 10.18 -1.52 0.56
N ILE A 95 9.67 -1.03 -0.59
CA ILE A 95 8.32 -1.38 -1.06
C ILE A 95 8.33 -2.64 -1.94
N ALA A 96 9.42 -2.88 -2.67
CA ALA A 96 9.57 -4.07 -3.49
C ALA A 96 9.47 -5.35 -2.65
N GLY A 97 10.08 -5.39 -1.47
CA GLY A 97 10.03 -6.55 -0.58
C GLY A 97 8.61 -6.94 -0.17
N VAL A 98 7.78 -5.97 0.24
CA VAL A 98 6.38 -6.24 0.59
C VAL A 98 5.53 -6.60 -0.63
N ALA A 99 5.77 -5.98 -1.78
CA ALA A 99 5.09 -6.34 -3.02
C ALA A 99 5.40 -7.78 -3.45
N ILE A 100 6.67 -8.21 -3.36
CA ILE A 100 7.09 -9.58 -3.63
C ILE A 100 6.47 -10.54 -2.62
N PHE A 101 6.50 -10.23 -1.33
CA PHE A 101 5.84 -11.05 -0.30
C PHE A 101 4.36 -11.26 -0.65
N LEU A 102 3.63 -10.16 -0.88
CA LEU A 102 2.21 -10.20 -1.22
C LEU A 102 1.96 -10.91 -2.55
N ALA A 103 2.86 -10.85 -3.53
CA ALA A 103 2.74 -11.56 -4.81
C ALA A 103 3.12 -13.04 -4.74
N SER A 104 3.91 -13.45 -3.73
CA SER A 104 4.48 -14.80 -3.63
C SER A 104 3.56 -15.81 -2.97
N ARG A 105 3.99 -17.08 -2.88
CA ARG A 105 3.30 -18.12 -2.09
C ARG A 105 3.32 -17.83 -0.59
N ALA A 106 4.23 -16.99 -0.10
CA ALA A 106 4.35 -16.68 1.34
C ALA A 106 3.13 -15.95 1.92
N SER A 107 2.33 -15.29 1.07
CA SER A 107 1.09 -14.59 1.47
C SER A 107 -0.18 -15.43 1.28
N ALA A 108 -0.09 -16.76 1.14
CA ALA A 108 -1.24 -17.64 0.84
C ALA A 108 -2.39 -17.59 1.87
N TYR A 109 -2.14 -17.09 3.07
CA TYR A 109 -3.15 -16.89 4.11
C TYR A 109 -3.30 -15.42 4.52
N THR A 110 -3.00 -14.50 3.60
CA THR A 110 -3.07 -13.05 3.84
C THR A 110 -4.01 -12.43 2.80
N THR A 111 -5.18 -11.99 3.22
CA THR A 111 -6.14 -11.25 2.41
C THR A 111 -7.03 -10.37 3.26
#